data_AF-A0A948R4U7-F1
#
_entry.id   AF-A0A948R4U7-F1
#
_cell.length_a   1.000
_cell.length_b   1.000
_cell.length_c   1.000
_cell.angle_alpha   90.00
_cell.angle_beta   90.00
_cell.angle_gamma   90.00
#
_symmetry.space_group_name_H-M   'P 1'
#
loop_
_entity.id
_entity.type
_entity.pdbx_description
1 polymer ?
#
loop_
_entity_poly.entity_id
_entity_poly.type
_entity_poly.pdbx_seq_one_letter_code
_entity_poly.pdbx_strand_id
1 'polypeptide(L)'
;MSVEDYDHYAKSPIDTGTVRKMGEALESHGFGVDVVTNTNNAVVRATLRDFAVKAANARIAIVVLAGHGVGSSGRSYLLPSNSEIRRASDLLSRGVAVASVAQIAGRAKHGAVFFFMTVPDISSALQSITARPAMSEPPSDNVVVVFSTSDKVPVSRVGTVSRQAAADFADAATETPLSMATLVGSASAGDVGKVIGNVAELDLSKGPEPETAPAAAVAEPSQEEIQARREAERRAKDAEERAKAAEARARDAEARARLEANRAREAESAAAAQPAPQPARQAEPEPAAEREAPPAREAEENHVEALKLVEALLGRSKKKELQRKMRDLGFYSGPIDAIFGDITRQAIQDYQADVGDPVTGYLTPNQIQALIEG
;
A
#
# COMPACT_ATOMS: atom_id res chain seq x y z
N MET A 1 -8.72 -0.14 11.03
CA MET A 1 -8.43 -0.24 9.58
C MET A 1 -6.97 -0.60 9.40
N SER A 2 -6.66 -1.61 8.59
CA SER A 2 -5.28 -1.99 8.29
C SER A 2 -5.06 -2.24 6.81
N VAL A 3 -3.84 -1.98 6.36
CA VAL A 3 -3.39 -2.29 5.00
C VAL A 3 -2.02 -2.95 5.11
N GLU A 4 -2.00 -4.25 4.89
CA GLU A 4 -0.83 -5.12 4.92
C GLU A 4 -0.29 -5.32 3.50
N ASP A 5 -1.16 -5.73 2.58
CA ASP A 5 -0.83 -5.98 1.18
C ASP A 5 -1.15 -4.76 0.30
N TYR A 6 -0.23 -4.42 -0.61
CA TYR A 6 -0.31 -3.26 -1.50
C TYR A 6 -0.06 -3.69 -2.94
N ASP A 7 -0.76 -3.04 -3.88
CA ASP A 7 -0.62 -3.32 -5.31
C ASP A 7 0.71 -2.79 -5.87
N HIS A 8 1.22 -1.71 -5.29
CA HIS A 8 2.36 -0.94 -5.82
C HIS A 8 3.52 -0.75 -4.82
N TYR A 9 3.40 -1.27 -3.60
CA TYR A 9 4.43 -1.15 -2.57
C TYR A 9 4.73 -2.50 -1.95
N ALA A 10 5.89 -2.60 -1.32
CA ALA A 10 6.20 -3.75 -0.47
C ALA A 10 5.17 -3.88 0.66
N LYS A 11 4.97 -5.12 1.10
CA LYS A 11 4.08 -5.48 2.20
C LYS A 11 4.43 -4.70 3.48
N SER A 12 3.41 -4.22 4.20
CA SER A 12 3.61 -3.64 5.52
C SER A 12 4.09 -4.71 6.51
N PRO A 13 5.01 -4.36 7.43
CA PRO A 13 5.40 -5.25 8.51
C PRO A 13 4.28 -5.50 9.54
N ILE A 14 3.19 -4.73 9.55
CA ILE A 14 2.10 -4.94 10.51
C ILE A 14 1.06 -5.85 9.86
N ASP A 15 0.85 -7.04 10.43
CA ASP A 15 -0.12 -7.99 9.91
C ASP A 15 -1.55 -7.59 10.25
N THR A 16 -2.48 -7.97 9.37
CA THR A 16 -3.92 -7.71 9.54
C THR A 16 -4.51 -8.42 10.77
N GLY A 17 -3.94 -9.55 11.19
CA GLY A 17 -4.32 -10.29 12.39
C GLY A 17 -4.07 -9.51 13.67
N THR A 18 -2.97 -8.76 13.77
CA THR A 18 -2.70 -7.86 14.91
C THR A 18 -3.83 -6.83 15.07
N VAL A 19 -4.28 -6.19 13.99
CA VAL A 19 -5.38 -5.21 14.07
C VAL A 19 -6.74 -5.88 14.35
N ARG A 20 -6.95 -7.11 13.89
CA ARG A 20 -8.14 -7.88 14.26
C ARG A 20 -8.19 -8.15 15.77
N LYS A 21 -7.07 -8.55 16.38
CA LYS A 21 -6.96 -8.75 17.84
C LYS A 21 -7.26 -7.47 18.62
N MET A 22 -6.78 -6.31 18.16
CA MET A 22 -7.12 -5.02 18.77
C MET A 22 -8.64 -4.78 18.74
N GLY A 23 -9.28 -5.11 17.61
CA GLY A 23 -10.74 -4.99 17.46
C GLY A 23 -11.48 -5.90 18.44
N GLU A 24 -11.14 -7.18 18.48
CA GLU A 24 -11.72 -8.17 19.41
C GLU A 24 -11.54 -7.75 20.88
N ALA A 25 -10.38 -7.22 21.24
CA ALA A 25 -10.09 -6.72 22.59
C ALA A 25 -10.99 -5.52 22.95
N LEU A 26 -11.12 -4.53 22.05
CA LEU A 26 -12.01 -3.39 22.27
C LEU A 26 -13.49 -3.81 22.31
N GLU A 27 -13.92 -4.77 21.48
CA GLU A 27 -15.28 -5.34 21.54
C GLU A 27 -15.57 -5.97 22.91
N SER A 28 -14.58 -6.63 23.53
CA SER A 28 -14.73 -7.21 24.87
C SER A 28 -14.98 -6.17 25.98
N HIS A 29 -14.60 -4.91 25.73
CA HIS A 29 -14.90 -3.75 26.58
C HIS A 29 -16.18 -3.02 26.19
N GLY A 30 -16.99 -3.57 25.27
CA GLY A 30 -18.30 -3.05 24.90
C GLY A 30 -18.28 -2.00 23.79
N PHE A 31 -17.17 -1.84 23.06
CA PHE A 31 -17.13 -1.00 21.87
C PHE A 31 -17.85 -1.67 20.68
N GLY A 32 -18.57 -0.89 19.89
CA GLY A 32 -18.98 -1.31 18.54
C GLY A 32 -17.81 -1.13 17.58
N VAL A 33 -17.28 -2.22 17.03
CA VAL A 33 -16.05 -2.19 16.21
C VAL A 33 -16.35 -2.60 14.77
N ASP A 34 -15.79 -1.85 13.82
CA ASP A 34 -15.73 -2.24 12.41
C ASP A 34 -14.27 -2.49 12.03
N VAL A 35 -13.90 -3.75 11.77
CA VAL A 35 -12.54 -4.10 11.30
C VAL A 35 -12.54 -4.21 9.78
N VAL A 36 -11.70 -3.38 9.14
CA VAL A 36 -11.51 -3.37 7.69
C VAL A 36 -10.02 -3.54 7.39
N THR A 37 -9.69 -4.51 6.51
CA THR A 37 -8.31 -4.93 6.21
C THR A 37 -8.02 -4.92 4.71
N ASN A 38 -6.79 -4.63 4.30
CA ASN A 38 -6.31 -4.63 2.89
C ASN A 38 -7.22 -3.85 1.93
N THR A 39 -7.68 -2.70 2.40
CA THR A 39 -8.77 -1.97 1.77
C THR A 39 -8.30 -0.90 0.80
N ASN A 40 -9.04 -0.75 -0.30
CA ASN A 40 -8.80 0.27 -1.31
C ASN A 40 -9.40 1.62 -0.91
N ASN A 41 -9.07 2.67 -1.67
CA ASN A 41 -9.49 4.03 -1.35
C ASN A 41 -11.02 4.20 -1.23
N ALA A 42 -11.81 3.52 -2.07
CA ALA A 42 -13.27 3.64 -2.08
C ALA A 42 -13.89 3.08 -0.80
N VAL A 43 -13.45 1.89 -0.38
CA VAL A 43 -13.92 1.23 0.83
C VAL A 43 -13.48 2.04 2.06
N VAL A 44 -12.24 2.54 2.12
CA VAL A 44 -11.79 3.39 3.23
C VAL A 44 -12.69 4.61 3.42
N ARG A 45 -13.01 5.32 2.32
CA ARG A 45 -13.87 6.49 2.37
C ARG A 45 -15.31 6.14 2.78
N ALA A 46 -15.82 4.98 2.36
CA ALA A 46 -17.14 4.52 2.79
C ALA A 46 -17.17 4.23 4.29
N THR A 47 -16.21 3.47 4.80
CA THR A 47 -16.07 3.16 6.23
C THR A 47 -15.96 4.43 7.07
N LEU A 48 -15.17 5.42 6.65
CA LEU A 48 -15.04 6.68 7.38
C LEU A 48 -16.34 7.52 7.37
N ARG A 49 -17.15 7.46 6.31
CA ARG A 49 -18.47 8.10 6.29
C ARG A 49 -19.43 7.42 7.27
N ASP A 50 -19.48 6.10 7.27
CA ASP A 50 -20.34 5.33 8.17
C ASP A 50 -19.93 5.54 9.63
N PHE A 51 -18.62 5.54 9.89
CA PHE A 51 -18.06 5.83 11.20
C PHE A 51 -18.39 7.26 11.66
N ALA A 52 -18.39 8.25 10.76
CA ALA A 52 -18.76 9.62 11.12
C ALA A 52 -20.20 9.76 11.62
N VAL A 53 -21.11 8.92 11.11
CA VAL A 53 -22.50 8.85 11.60
C VAL A 53 -22.52 8.23 13.01
N LYS A 54 -21.78 7.14 13.24
CA LYS A 54 -21.70 6.46 14.54
C LYS A 54 -21.02 7.33 15.61
N ALA A 55 -20.00 8.11 15.23
CA ALA A 55 -19.26 8.98 16.13
C ALA A 55 -20.10 10.17 16.63
N ALA A 56 -21.10 10.60 15.85
CA ALA A 56 -22.02 11.66 16.25
C ALA A 56 -22.80 11.22 17.51
N ASN A 57 -22.56 11.90 18.63
CA ASN A 57 -23.12 11.63 19.96
C ASN A 57 -22.50 10.45 20.74
N ALA A 58 -21.40 9.85 20.26
CA ALA A 58 -20.70 8.83 21.03
C ALA A 58 -19.95 9.45 22.23
N ARG A 59 -19.86 8.74 23.36
CA ARG A 59 -18.98 9.12 24.47
C ARG A 59 -17.52 9.09 24.03
N ILE A 60 -17.14 8.03 23.31
CA ILE A 60 -15.77 7.78 22.84
C ILE A 60 -15.84 7.32 21.39
N ALA A 61 -14.97 7.85 20.54
CA ALA A 61 -14.71 7.34 19.20
C ALA A 61 -13.21 7.06 19.04
N ILE A 62 -12.87 5.79 18.77
CA ILE A 62 -11.48 5.35 18.54
C ILE A 62 -11.33 4.93 17.08
N VAL A 63 -10.33 5.48 16.41
CA VAL A 63 -9.91 5.03 15.07
C VAL A 63 -8.50 4.48 15.14
N VAL A 64 -8.34 3.21 14.78
CA VAL A 64 -7.04 2.57 14.62
C VAL A 64 -6.69 2.45 13.15
N LEU A 65 -5.53 2.98 12.76
CA LEU A 65 -4.95 2.92 11.42
C LEU A 65 -3.63 2.16 11.51
N ALA A 66 -3.40 1.20 10.61
CA ALA A 66 -2.12 0.50 10.50
C ALA A 66 -1.73 0.29 9.04
N GLY A 67 -0.50 0.64 8.68
CA GLY A 67 0.00 0.53 7.33
C GLY A 67 0.86 1.71 6.90
N HIS A 68 1.17 1.76 5.61
CA HIS A 68 2.04 2.75 5.02
C HIS A 68 1.44 4.14 5.14
N GLY A 69 2.24 5.04 5.69
CA GLY A 69 1.93 6.45 5.75
C GLY A 69 3.03 7.30 5.15
N VAL A 70 2.64 8.50 4.76
CA VAL A 70 3.58 9.54 4.32
C VAL A 70 3.15 10.89 4.83
N GLY A 71 4.12 11.78 5.03
CA GLY A 71 3.90 13.19 5.26
C GLY A 71 4.07 14.01 3.99
N SER A 72 3.27 15.05 3.81
CA SER A 72 3.51 16.10 2.81
C SER A 72 2.88 17.41 3.27
N SER A 73 3.59 18.53 3.08
CA SER A 73 3.11 19.88 3.41
C SER A 73 2.49 19.98 4.82
N GLY A 74 3.15 19.36 5.81
CA GLY A 74 2.69 19.40 7.20
C GLY A 74 1.54 18.46 7.54
N ARG A 75 1.13 17.55 6.63
CA ARG A 75 0.00 16.64 6.82
C ARG A 75 0.44 15.19 6.66
N SER A 76 -0.07 14.30 7.52
CA SER A 76 0.08 12.86 7.39
C SER A 76 -1.07 12.24 6.60
N TYR A 77 -0.75 11.22 5.81
CA TYR A 77 -1.69 10.43 5.03
C TYR A 77 -1.45 8.94 5.28
N LEU A 78 -2.53 8.17 5.46
CA LEU A 78 -2.52 6.72 5.27
C LEU A 78 -2.66 6.42 3.76
N LEU A 79 -1.96 5.40 3.30
CA LEU A 79 -2.08 4.88 1.93
C LEU A 79 -2.99 3.62 1.93
N PRO A 80 -4.13 3.65 1.24
CA PRO A 80 -4.90 2.44 0.88
C PRO A 80 -4.11 1.45 0.01
N SER A 81 -4.58 0.19 -0.09
CA SER A 81 -3.85 -0.90 -0.79
C SER A 81 -3.53 -0.59 -2.26
N ASN A 82 -4.47 0.04 -2.96
CA ASN A 82 -4.35 0.41 -4.37
C ASN A 82 -3.70 1.79 -4.61
N SER A 83 -3.01 2.33 -3.60
CA SER A 83 -2.36 3.63 -3.74
C SER A 83 -1.12 3.52 -4.60
N GLU A 84 -1.00 4.39 -5.58
CA GLU A 84 0.23 4.62 -6.32
C GLU A 84 0.50 6.12 -6.33
N ILE A 85 1.62 6.52 -5.73
CA ILE A 85 2.00 7.92 -5.53
C ILE A 85 3.19 8.21 -6.45
N ARG A 86 2.93 8.93 -7.53
CA ARG A 86 3.96 9.36 -8.49
C ARG A 86 4.37 10.81 -8.28
N ARG A 87 3.56 11.59 -7.56
CA ARG A 87 3.79 13.00 -7.18
C ARG A 87 3.00 13.35 -5.92
N ALA A 88 3.40 14.38 -5.20
CA ALA A 88 2.74 14.74 -3.94
C ALA A 88 1.26 15.12 -4.07
N SER A 89 0.83 15.70 -5.18
CA SER A 89 -0.59 16.01 -5.42
C SER A 89 -1.48 14.76 -5.44
N ASP A 90 -0.92 13.58 -5.75
CA ASP A 90 -1.69 12.34 -5.78
C ASP A 90 -2.23 12.00 -4.38
N LEU A 91 -1.56 12.43 -3.30
CA LEU A 91 -1.99 12.22 -1.91
C LEU A 91 -3.36 12.83 -1.60
N LEU A 92 -3.75 13.90 -2.30
CA LEU A 92 -5.07 14.52 -2.12
C LEU A 92 -6.20 13.61 -2.61
N SER A 93 -5.96 12.90 -3.71
CA SER A 93 -6.94 11.99 -4.32
C SER A 93 -6.84 10.55 -3.81
N ARG A 94 -5.62 10.05 -3.58
CA ARG A 94 -5.31 8.63 -3.33
C ARG A 94 -4.97 8.35 -1.86
N GLY A 95 -4.44 9.33 -1.13
CA GLY A 95 -4.18 9.22 0.29
C GLY A 95 -5.41 9.53 1.14
N VAL A 96 -5.33 9.15 2.41
CA VAL A 96 -6.36 9.43 3.43
C VAL A 96 -5.73 10.31 4.50
N ALA A 97 -6.12 11.58 4.53
CA ALA A 97 -5.54 12.55 5.45
C ALA A 97 -5.91 12.22 6.91
N VAL A 98 -4.91 12.06 7.77
CA VAL A 98 -5.09 11.75 9.19
C VAL A 98 -5.84 12.87 9.91
N ALA A 99 -5.62 14.13 9.51
CA ALA A 99 -6.38 15.27 10.03
C ALA A 99 -7.89 15.16 9.78
N SER A 100 -8.30 14.63 8.63
CA SER A 100 -9.72 14.39 8.32
C SER A 100 -10.30 13.26 9.18
N VAL A 101 -9.50 12.22 9.46
CA VAL A 101 -9.90 11.15 10.38
C VAL A 101 -10.06 11.69 11.81
N ALA A 102 -9.14 12.53 12.27
CA ALA A 102 -9.22 13.19 13.57
C ALA A 102 -10.46 14.08 13.69
N GLN A 103 -10.80 14.85 12.64
CA GLN A 103 -12.03 15.63 12.60
C GLN A 103 -13.28 14.76 12.71
N ILE A 104 -13.29 13.57 12.10
CA ILE A 104 -14.40 12.62 12.21
C ILE A 104 -14.51 12.06 13.64
N ALA A 105 -13.38 11.65 14.24
CA ALA A 105 -13.35 11.16 15.61
C ALA A 105 -13.79 12.23 16.63
N GLY A 106 -13.47 13.50 16.37
CA GLY A 106 -13.87 14.65 17.19
C GLY A 106 -15.36 14.95 17.23
N ARG A 107 -16.21 14.22 16.47
CA ARG A 107 -17.67 14.29 16.58
C ARG A 107 -18.20 13.62 17.86
N ALA A 108 -17.40 12.78 18.51
CA ALA A 108 -17.68 12.20 19.82
C ALA A 108 -17.30 13.16 20.95
N LYS A 109 -17.73 12.88 22.19
CA LYS A 109 -17.27 13.65 23.36
C LYS A 109 -15.76 13.54 23.55
N HIS A 110 -15.19 12.38 23.29
CA HIS A 110 -13.74 12.15 23.24
C HIS A 110 -13.35 11.33 22.00
N GLY A 111 -12.41 11.83 21.21
CA GLY A 111 -11.89 11.16 20.03
C GLY A 111 -10.44 10.70 20.19
N ALA A 112 -10.09 9.55 19.63
CA ALA A 112 -8.70 9.10 19.56
C ALA A 112 -8.40 8.53 18.17
N VAL A 113 -7.26 8.92 17.60
CA VAL A 113 -6.74 8.32 16.37
C VAL A 113 -5.36 7.74 16.66
N PHE A 114 -5.24 6.42 16.54
CA PHE A 114 -3.96 5.71 16.66
C PHE A 114 -3.49 5.32 15.26
N PHE A 115 -2.31 5.76 14.86
CA PHE A 115 -1.71 5.42 13.58
C PHE A 115 -0.38 4.69 13.79
N PHE A 116 -0.44 3.36 13.61
CA PHE A 116 0.72 2.49 13.48
C PHE A 116 1.32 2.63 12.08
N MET A 117 2.06 3.73 11.90
CA MET A 117 2.55 4.18 10.60
C MET A 117 3.81 3.40 10.19
N THR A 118 3.74 2.71 9.06
CA THR A 118 4.91 2.15 8.37
C THR A 118 5.30 3.04 7.19
N VAL A 119 6.45 2.77 6.57
CA VAL A 119 6.97 3.61 5.49
C VAL A 119 7.06 2.77 4.22
N PRO A 120 6.43 3.19 3.11
CA PRO A 120 6.60 2.54 1.81
C PRO A 120 7.96 2.90 1.21
N ASP A 121 8.47 2.06 0.32
CA ASP A 121 9.60 2.43 -0.53
C ASP A 121 9.11 3.38 -1.63
N ILE A 122 9.27 4.68 -1.41
CA ILE A 122 8.90 5.73 -2.36
C ILE A 122 10.15 6.47 -2.79
N SER A 123 10.24 6.72 -4.10
CA SER A 123 11.38 7.42 -4.71
C SER A 123 11.71 8.71 -3.97
N SER A 124 12.98 8.84 -3.56
CA SER A 124 13.52 10.04 -2.93
C SER A 124 13.50 11.27 -3.84
N ALA A 125 13.22 11.11 -5.14
CA ALA A 125 13.00 12.21 -6.07
C ALA A 125 11.71 13.00 -5.78
N LEU A 126 10.77 12.43 -5.01
CA LEU A 126 9.54 13.10 -4.58
C LEU A 126 9.83 14.04 -3.38
N GLN A 127 10.53 15.14 -3.66
CA GLN A 127 11.07 16.07 -2.64
C GLN A 127 10.06 16.57 -1.59
N SER A 128 8.76 16.60 -1.92
CA SER A 128 7.70 17.06 -1.03
C SER A 128 6.99 15.95 -0.24
N ILE A 129 7.48 14.70 -0.31
CA ILE A 129 6.97 13.54 0.44
C ILE A 129 8.01 13.10 1.46
N THR A 130 7.58 12.83 2.68
CA THR A 130 8.44 12.37 3.77
C THR A 130 7.90 11.11 4.41
N ALA A 131 8.82 10.29 4.95
CA ALA A 131 8.53 9.11 5.75
C ALA A 131 8.14 9.44 7.20
N ARG A 132 7.88 10.72 7.51
CA ARG A 132 7.65 11.20 8.88
C ARG A 132 6.23 11.72 9.06
N PRO A 133 5.60 11.48 10.21
CA PRO A 133 4.29 12.02 10.49
C PRO A 133 4.35 13.54 10.72
N ALA A 134 3.36 14.24 10.19
CA ALA A 134 3.18 15.67 10.37
C ALA A 134 1.69 16.02 10.55
N MET A 135 1.44 17.04 11.36
CA MET A 135 0.11 17.61 11.56
C MET A 135 0.33 19.06 11.97
N SER A 136 0.30 19.97 11.00
CA SER A 136 0.58 21.39 11.19
C SER A 136 -0.48 22.09 12.05
N GLU A 137 -1.73 21.68 11.90
CA GLU A 137 -2.84 22.16 12.71
C GLU A 137 -3.17 21.12 13.77
N PRO A 138 -3.21 21.48 15.06
CA PRO A 138 -3.63 20.56 16.09
C PRO A 138 -5.08 20.11 15.85
N PRO A 139 -5.46 18.89 16.29
CA PRO A 139 -6.85 18.46 16.27
C PRO A 139 -7.69 19.30 17.26
N SER A 140 -9.01 19.11 17.27
CA SER A 140 -9.88 19.73 18.27
C SER A 140 -9.51 19.27 19.69
N ASP A 141 -9.80 20.10 20.70
CA ASP A 141 -9.36 19.89 22.10
C ASP A 141 -9.78 18.54 22.70
N ASN A 142 -10.87 17.96 22.20
CA ASN A 142 -11.42 16.67 22.61
C ASN A 142 -10.81 15.46 21.88
N VAL A 143 -9.78 15.67 21.04
CA VAL A 143 -9.18 14.62 20.21
C VAL A 143 -7.69 14.49 20.50
N VAL A 144 -7.25 13.24 20.64
CA VAL A 144 -5.82 12.88 20.62
C VAL A 144 -5.48 12.13 19.34
N VAL A 145 -4.35 12.47 18.72
CA VAL A 145 -3.77 11.75 17.58
C VAL A 145 -2.41 11.21 18.00
N VAL A 146 -2.24 9.90 17.90
CA VAL A 146 -1.02 9.19 18.26
C VAL A 146 -0.42 8.53 17.03
N PHE A 147 0.83 8.83 16.76
CA PHE A 147 1.65 8.13 15.77
C PHE A 147 2.66 7.25 16.50
N SER A 148 2.80 6.00 16.07
CA SER A 148 3.81 5.06 16.61
C SER A 148 5.25 5.43 16.30
N THR A 149 5.47 6.51 15.54
CA THR A 149 6.78 6.99 15.13
C THR A 149 6.83 8.51 15.13
N SER A 150 8.03 9.07 15.00
CA SER A 150 8.28 10.51 15.02
C SER A 150 9.55 10.86 14.25
N ASP A 151 9.97 12.12 14.32
CA ASP A 151 11.28 12.59 13.89
C ASP A 151 12.44 11.95 14.67
N LYS A 152 12.21 11.49 15.90
CA LYS A 152 13.20 10.79 16.74
C LYS A 152 13.55 9.40 16.23
N VAL A 153 12.67 8.77 15.45
CA VAL A 153 12.88 7.40 14.94
C VAL A 153 13.64 7.44 13.60
N PRO A 154 14.75 6.70 13.44
CA PRO A 154 15.37 6.51 12.13
C PRO A 154 14.40 5.83 11.16
N VAL A 155 14.32 6.31 9.92
CA VAL A 155 13.37 5.78 8.91
C VAL A 155 13.48 4.26 8.74
N SER A 156 14.71 3.72 8.76
CA SER A 156 15.00 2.28 8.68
C SER A 156 14.43 1.45 9.85
N ARG A 157 14.08 2.09 10.97
CA ARG A 157 13.53 1.45 12.18
C ARG A 157 12.03 1.65 12.33
N VAL A 158 11.40 2.53 11.53
CA VAL A 158 9.97 2.85 11.65
C VAL A 158 9.11 1.59 11.57
N GLY A 159 9.37 0.72 10.58
CA GLY A 159 8.62 -0.53 10.44
C GLY A 159 8.72 -1.45 11.67
N THR A 160 9.90 -1.56 12.29
CA THR A 160 10.10 -2.37 13.51
C THR A 160 9.41 -1.75 14.72
N VAL A 161 9.57 -0.44 14.93
CA VAL A 161 8.96 0.28 16.06
C VAL A 161 7.44 0.24 15.97
N SER A 162 6.87 0.54 14.80
CA SER A 162 5.42 0.54 14.60
C SER A 162 4.80 -0.85 14.72
N ARG A 163 5.51 -1.91 14.29
CA ARG A 163 5.07 -3.30 14.51
C ARG A 163 5.02 -3.65 15.99
N GLN A 164 6.06 -3.29 16.74
CA GLN A 164 6.09 -3.55 18.18
C GLN A 164 4.99 -2.78 18.90
N ALA A 165 4.84 -1.48 18.63
CA ALA A 165 3.78 -0.65 19.21
C ALA A 165 2.37 -1.19 18.90
N ALA A 166 2.15 -1.75 17.70
CA ALA A 166 0.90 -2.40 17.35
C ALA A 166 0.65 -3.67 18.20
N ALA A 167 1.68 -4.50 18.41
CA ALA A 167 1.56 -5.65 19.30
C ALA A 167 1.28 -5.22 20.75
N ASP A 168 2.05 -4.26 21.27
CA ASP A 168 1.91 -3.74 22.63
C ASP A 168 0.52 -3.12 22.86
N PHE A 169 -0.03 -2.44 21.85
CA PHE A 169 -1.38 -1.90 21.92
C PHE A 169 -2.44 -3.01 21.93
N ALA A 170 -2.26 -4.06 21.14
CA ALA A 170 -3.18 -5.19 21.13
C ALA A 170 -3.21 -5.89 22.51
N ASP A 171 -2.04 -6.02 23.16
CA ASP A 171 -1.94 -6.57 24.51
C ASP A 171 -2.56 -5.62 25.55
N ALA A 172 -2.22 -4.32 25.50
CA ALA A 172 -2.78 -3.29 26.37
C ALA A 172 -4.31 -3.18 26.27
N ALA A 173 -4.88 -3.40 25.08
CA ALA A 173 -6.32 -3.35 24.85
C ALA A 173 -7.09 -4.47 25.56
N THR A 174 -6.41 -5.48 26.12
CA THR A 174 -7.02 -6.55 26.92
C THR A 174 -6.99 -6.28 28.43
N GLU A 175 -6.30 -5.23 28.87
CA GLU A 175 -6.17 -4.91 30.28
C GLU A 175 -7.50 -4.54 30.92
N THR A 176 -7.69 -4.94 32.19
CA THR A 176 -8.86 -4.56 32.98
C THR A 176 -8.39 -3.97 34.33
N PRO A 177 -8.66 -2.68 34.61
CA PRO A 177 -9.40 -1.72 33.79
C PRO A 177 -8.60 -1.23 32.58
N LEU A 178 -9.26 -1.05 31.44
CA LEU A 178 -8.67 -0.44 30.25
C LEU A 178 -8.71 1.08 30.38
N SER A 179 -7.58 1.76 30.19
CA SER A 179 -7.50 3.23 30.20
C SER A 179 -7.01 3.81 28.88
N MET A 180 -7.42 5.05 28.55
CA MET A 180 -6.91 5.77 27.39
C MET A 180 -5.39 6.01 27.50
N ALA A 181 -4.88 6.27 28.72
CA ALA A 181 -3.46 6.47 28.94
C ALA A 181 -2.63 5.22 28.60
N THR A 182 -3.11 4.03 28.96
CA THR A 182 -2.46 2.75 28.61
C THR A 182 -2.38 2.58 27.09
N LEU A 183 -3.48 2.85 26.37
CA LEU A 183 -3.52 2.78 24.91
C LEU A 183 -2.60 3.81 24.23
N VAL A 184 -2.53 5.04 24.75
CA VAL A 184 -1.62 6.07 24.22
C VAL A 184 -0.16 5.70 24.48
N GLY A 185 0.17 5.19 25.67
CA GLY A 185 1.52 4.76 26.03
C GLY A 185 2.03 3.63 25.15
N SER A 186 1.22 2.58 24.93
CA SER A 186 1.56 1.47 24.05
C SER A 186 1.66 1.92 22.58
N ALA A 187 0.69 2.70 22.09
CA ALA A 187 0.70 3.17 20.71
C ALA A 187 1.85 4.13 20.39
N SER A 188 2.32 4.90 21.37
CA SER A 188 3.45 5.83 21.20
C SER A 188 4.82 5.16 21.33
N ALA A 189 4.89 3.82 21.42
CA ALA A 189 6.14 3.06 21.53
C ALA A 189 7.04 3.56 22.68
N GLY A 190 6.45 3.86 23.84
CA GLY A 190 7.17 4.39 25.01
C GLY A 190 7.75 5.79 24.78
N ASP A 191 6.90 6.74 24.37
CA ASP A 191 7.23 8.18 24.15
C ASP A 191 8.19 8.48 22.99
N VAL A 192 8.56 7.46 22.22
CA VAL A 192 9.36 7.58 21.01
C VAL A 192 8.50 8.08 19.84
N GLY A 193 7.23 7.70 19.81
CA GLY A 193 6.21 8.15 18.88
C GLY A 193 5.82 9.61 19.08
N LYS A 194 4.81 10.05 18.33
CA LYS A 194 4.31 11.43 18.40
C LYS A 194 2.86 11.44 18.88
N VAL A 195 2.60 12.13 19.99
CA VAL A 195 1.26 12.37 20.53
C VAL A 195 0.90 13.84 20.30
N ILE A 196 -0.30 14.12 19.80
CA ILE A 196 -0.79 15.46 19.49
C ILE A 196 -2.21 15.60 20.04
N GLY A 197 -2.46 16.67 20.79
CA GLY A 197 -3.74 16.89 21.49
C GLY A 197 -3.69 16.47 22.96
N ASN A 198 -4.83 16.59 23.64
CA ASN A 198 -4.93 16.30 25.07
C ASN A 198 -5.36 14.86 25.31
N VAL A 199 -4.59 14.13 26.13
CA VAL A 199 -4.96 12.78 26.56
C VAL A 199 -5.95 12.90 27.71
N ALA A 200 -7.21 12.54 27.46
CA ALA A 200 -8.23 12.52 28.50
C ALA A 200 -8.01 11.33 29.45
N GLU A 201 -8.12 11.56 30.75
CA GLU A 201 -8.16 10.50 31.76
C GLU A 201 -9.50 9.76 31.68
N LEU A 202 -9.53 8.71 30.85
CA LEU A 202 -10.73 7.94 30.58
C LEU A 202 -10.52 6.47 30.92
N ASP A 203 -11.42 5.96 31.75
CA ASP A 203 -11.67 4.53 31.88
C ASP A 203 -12.54 4.08 30.69
N LEU A 204 -11.96 3.23 29.86
CA LEU A 204 -12.56 2.67 28.65
C LEU A 204 -13.30 1.36 28.95
N SER A 205 -13.08 0.76 30.12
CA SER A 205 -13.82 -0.43 30.56
C SER A 205 -15.20 -0.10 31.13
N LYS A 206 -15.44 1.17 31.49
CA LYS A 206 -16.75 1.64 31.91
C LYS A 206 -17.65 1.90 30.69
N GLY A 207 -18.83 1.27 30.70
CA GLY A 207 -19.94 1.67 29.82
C GLY A 207 -20.29 3.16 30.00
N PRO A 208 -21.13 3.75 29.13
CA PRO A 208 -21.54 5.13 29.29
C PRO A 208 -22.11 5.32 30.70
N GLU A 209 -21.47 6.18 31.51
CA GLU A 209 -22.09 6.65 32.76
C GLU A 209 -23.47 7.20 32.38
N PRO A 210 -24.53 6.85 33.12
CA PRO A 210 -25.84 7.43 32.91
C PRO A 210 -25.75 8.92 33.24
N GLU A 211 -25.46 9.72 32.22
CA GLU A 211 -25.47 11.16 32.33
C GLU A 211 -26.92 11.56 32.58
N THR A 212 -27.17 12.20 33.73
CA THR A 212 -28.45 12.84 34.04
C THR A 212 -28.58 14.10 33.18
N ALA A 213 -28.82 13.91 31.89
CA ALA A 213 -29.26 15.00 31.03
C ALA A 213 -30.70 15.39 31.42
N PRO A 214 -31.04 16.70 31.53
CA PRO A 214 -32.44 17.11 31.48
C PRO A 214 -32.98 16.59 30.15
N ALA A 215 -34.13 15.93 30.18
CA ALA A 215 -34.78 15.36 29.02
C ALA A 215 -35.02 16.42 27.94
N ALA A 216 -34.08 16.59 27.02
CA ALA A 216 -34.42 16.90 25.65
C ALA A 216 -35.01 15.60 25.12
N ALA A 217 -36.33 15.58 24.92
CA ALA A 217 -37.00 14.46 24.30
C ALA A 217 -36.34 14.19 22.94
N VAL A 218 -35.51 13.16 22.89
CA VAL A 218 -35.23 12.48 21.63
C VAL A 218 -36.57 11.88 21.24
N ALA A 219 -37.27 12.54 20.32
CA ALA A 219 -38.48 11.98 19.74
C ALA A 219 -38.12 10.56 19.27
N GLU A 220 -38.93 9.56 19.63
CA GLU A 220 -38.74 8.23 19.09
C GLU A 220 -38.66 8.33 17.56
N PRO A 221 -37.65 7.70 16.93
CA PRO A 221 -37.50 7.76 15.49
C PRO A 221 -38.83 7.36 14.86
N SER A 222 -39.32 8.21 13.97
CA SER A 222 -40.59 7.99 13.29
C SER A 222 -40.60 6.63 12.60
N GLN A 223 -41.79 6.03 12.44
CA GLN A 223 -41.95 4.77 11.70
C GLN A 223 -41.28 4.81 10.32
N GLU A 224 -41.24 5.99 9.69
CA GLU A 224 -40.60 6.25 8.41
C GLU A 224 -39.07 6.19 8.49
N GLU A 225 -38.46 6.74 9.54
CA GLU A 225 -37.01 6.64 9.78
C GLU A 225 -36.57 5.22 10.14
N ILE A 226 -37.40 4.49 10.90
CA ILE A 226 -37.17 3.07 11.22
C ILE A 226 -37.22 2.23 9.92
N GLN A 227 -38.17 2.51 9.04
CA GLN A 227 -38.29 1.83 7.74
C GLN A 227 -37.13 2.17 6.81
N ALA A 228 -36.77 3.46 6.69
CA ALA A 228 -35.63 3.91 5.90
C ALA A 228 -34.32 3.28 6.38
N ARG A 229 -34.13 3.14 7.69
CA ARG A 229 -32.95 2.49 8.29
C ARG A 229 -32.91 0.99 8.00
N ARG A 230 -34.05 0.28 8.11
CA ARG A 230 -34.14 -1.14 7.75
C ARG A 230 -33.87 -1.37 6.26
N GLU A 231 -34.36 -0.48 5.41
CA GLU A 231 -34.13 -0.56 3.97
C GLU A 231 -32.66 -0.26 3.62
N ALA A 232 -32.06 0.74 4.26
CA ALA A 232 -30.63 1.04 4.12
C ALA A 232 -29.76 -0.14 4.58
N GLU A 233 -30.09 -0.77 5.69
CA GLU A 233 -29.38 -1.95 6.19
C GLU A 233 -29.51 -3.15 5.24
N ARG A 234 -30.69 -3.34 4.64
CA ARG A 234 -30.90 -4.36 3.62
C ARG A 234 -30.06 -4.08 2.36
N ARG A 235 -30.06 -2.84 1.87
CA ARG A 235 -29.24 -2.44 0.72
C ARG A 235 -27.75 -2.59 1.00
N ALA A 236 -27.30 -2.35 2.23
CA ALA A 236 -25.92 -2.55 2.64
C ALA A 236 -25.53 -4.03 2.61
N LYS A 237 -26.38 -4.92 3.16
CA LYS A 237 -26.17 -6.38 3.10
C LYS A 237 -26.14 -6.88 1.66
N ASP A 238 -27.08 -6.42 0.82
CA ASP A 238 -27.10 -6.78 -0.60
C ASP A 238 -25.85 -6.29 -1.35
N ALA A 239 -25.34 -5.09 -1.01
CA ALA A 239 -24.12 -4.55 -1.60
C ALA A 239 -22.89 -5.36 -1.17
N GLU A 240 -22.82 -5.77 0.10
CA GLU A 240 -21.75 -6.63 0.62
C GLU A 240 -21.75 -8.01 -0.04
N GLU A 241 -22.91 -8.64 -0.21
CA GLU A 241 -23.03 -9.92 -0.92
C GLU A 241 -22.61 -9.79 -2.38
N ARG A 242 -22.99 -8.71 -3.07
CA ARG A 242 -22.55 -8.43 -4.44
C ARG A 242 -21.04 -8.21 -4.52
N ALA A 243 -20.45 -7.54 -3.54
CA ALA A 243 -19.01 -7.34 -3.47
C ALA A 243 -18.27 -8.68 -3.28
N LYS A 244 -18.72 -9.52 -2.35
CA LYS A 244 -18.18 -10.88 -2.13
C LYS A 244 -18.32 -11.74 -3.39
N ALA A 245 -19.46 -11.68 -4.08
CA ALA A 245 -19.68 -12.41 -5.32
C ALA A 245 -18.79 -11.90 -6.47
N ALA A 246 -18.57 -10.59 -6.57
CA ALA A 246 -17.65 -10.01 -7.55
C ALA A 246 -16.20 -10.43 -7.28
N GLU A 247 -15.78 -10.45 -6.02
CA GLU A 247 -14.45 -10.91 -5.61
C GLU A 247 -14.25 -12.40 -5.90
N ALA A 248 -15.24 -13.25 -5.62
CA ALA A 248 -15.19 -14.67 -5.99
C ALA A 248 -15.03 -14.88 -7.50
N ARG A 249 -15.79 -14.12 -8.31
CA ARG A 249 -15.67 -14.17 -9.79
C ARG A 249 -14.30 -13.70 -10.27
N ALA A 250 -13.73 -12.67 -9.64
CA ALA A 250 -12.39 -12.19 -9.98
C ALA A 250 -11.33 -13.26 -9.69
N ARG A 251 -11.40 -13.92 -8.52
CA ARG A 251 -10.50 -15.04 -8.16
C ARG A 251 -10.63 -16.22 -9.13
N ASP A 252 -11.85 -16.57 -9.53
CA ASP A 252 -12.08 -17.64 -10.50
C ASP A 252 -11.53 -17.27 -11.89
N ALA A 253 -11.67 -16.01 -12.32
CA ALA A 253 -11.12 -15.53 -13.58
C ALA A 253 -9.58 -15.56 -13.57
N GLU A 254 -8.95 -15.13 -12.48
CA GLU A 254 -7.50 -15.22 -12.31
C GLU A 254 -7.00 -16.68 -12.31
N ALA A 255 -7.71 -17.58 -11.64
CA ALA A 255 -7.36 -19.00 -11.64
C ALA A 255 -7.42 -19.60 -13.05
N ARG A 256 -8.43 -19.25 -13.85
CA ARG A 256 -8.54 -19.67 -15.25
C ARG A 256 -7.43 -19.09 -16.11
N ALA A 257 -7.14 -17.80 -15.99
CA ALA A 257 -6.05 -17.15 -16.71
C ALA A 257 -4.69 -17.80 -16.39
N ARG A 258 -4.45 -18.18 -15.13
CA ARG A 258 -3.23 -18.93 -14.73
C ARG A 258 -3.15 -20.31 -15.37
N LEU A 259 -4.27 -21.04 -15.43
CA LEU A 259 -4.31 -22.35 -16.08
C LEU A 259 -4.05 -22.27 -17.58
N GLU A 260 -4.62 -21.26 -18.26
CA GLU A 260 -4.38 -21.01 -19.67
C GLU A 260 -2.93 -20.60 -19.94
N ALA A 261 -2.36 -19.72 -19.12
CA ALA A 261 -0.95 -19.36 -19.20
C ALA A 261 -0.02 -20.57 -19.00
N ASN A 262 -0.35 -21.47 -18.07
CA ASN A 262 0.42 -22.69 -17.87
C ASN A 262 0.31 -23.64 -19.08
N ARG A 263 -0.88 -23.83 -19.65
CA ARG A 263 -1.04 -24.64 -20.88
C ARG A 263 -0.29 -24.05 -22.06
N ALA A 264 -0.27 -22.73 -22.21
CA ALA A 264 0.48 -22.07 -23.27
C ALA A 264 1.99 -22.37 -23.13
N ARG A 265 2.53 -22.25 -21.92
CA ARG A 265 3.94 -22.61 -21.62
C ARG A 265 4.24 -24.08 -21.87
N GLU A 266 3.34 -24.98 -21.48
CA GLU A 266 3.49 -26.42 -21.75
C GLU A 266 3.49 -26.72 -23.25
N ALA A 267 2.59 -26.10 -24.02
CA ALA A 267 2.54 -26.25 -25.47
C ALA A 267 3.80 -25.71 -26.16
N GLU A 268 4.31 -24.55 -25.75
CA GLU A 268 5.58 -23.99 -26.23
C GLU A 268 6.76 -24.91 -25.92
N SER A 269 6.81 -25.48 -24.70
CA SER A 269 7.86 -26.43 -24.31
C SER A 269 7.78 -27.75 -25.09
N ALA A 270 6.58 -28.24 -25.41
CA ALA A 270 6.37 -29.45 -26.19
C ALA A 270 6.70 -29.25 -27.69
N ALA A 271 6.44 -28.05 -28.22
CA ALA A 271 6.84 -27.67 -29.58
C ALA A 271 8.37 -27.56 -29.71
N ALA A 272 9.04 -27.03 -28.69
CA ALA A 272 10.51 -26.96 -28.64
C ALA A 272 11.21 -28.33 -28.51
N ALA A 273 10.48 -29.36 -28.06
CA ALA A 273 11.01 -30.71 -27.86
C ALA A 273 10.87 -31.64 -29.10
N GLN A 274 10.29 -31.18 -30.21
CA GLN A 274 10.22 -31.96 -31.44
C GLN A 274 11.56 -31.92 -32.21
N PRO A 275 12.12 -33.05 -32.66
CA PRO A 275 13.40 -33.06 -33.37
C PRO A 275 13.23 -32.53 -34.80
N ALA A 276 14.08 -31.57 -35.19
CA ALA A 276 14.09 -30.94 -36.51
C ALA A 276 14.48 -31.93 -37.64
N PRO A 277 13.85 -31.86 -38.83
CA PRO A 277 14.28 -32.63 -39.99
C PRO A 277 15.48 -31.96 -40.70
N GLN A 278 16.43 -32.78 -41.19
CA GLN A 278 17.65 -32.33 -41.89
C GLN A 278 17.35 -31.82 -43.31
N PRO A 279 18.09 -30.81 -43.84
CA PRO A 279 17.78 -30.19 -45.12
C PRO A 279 18.53 -30.82 -46.31
N ALA A 280 17.84 -30.92 -47.46
CA ALA A 280 18.43 -31.12 -48.78
C ALA A 280 18.03 -29.97 -49.75
N ARG A 281 18.89 -29.71 -50.74
CA ARG A 281 19.08 -28.48 -51.54
C ARG A 281 18.04 -28.14 -52.63
N GLN A 282 17.89 -26.82 -52.83
CA GLN A 282 17.76 -25.98 -54.08
C GLN A 282 16.55 -26.09 -55.05
N ALA A 283 15.84 -24.94 -55.28
CA ALA A 283 15.73 -24.15 -56.54
C ALA A 283 14.46 -23.20 -56.57
N GLU A 284 14.61 -22.00 -57.17
CA GLU A 284 13.67 -20.85 -57.41
C GLU A 284 12.46 -21.10 -58.38
N PRO A 285 11.53 -20.15 -58.72
CA PRO A 285 10.89 -19.00 -57.99
C PRO A 285 9.32 -18.89 -58.10
N GLU A 286 8.73 -17.96 -57.32
CA GLU A 286 7.39 -17.26 -57.21
C GLU A 286 6.15 -17.55 -58.15
N PRO A 287 4.88 -17.13 -57.82
CA PRO A 287 4.42 -16.13 -56.83
C PRO A 287 3.13 -16.43 -55.98
N ALA A 288 2.88 -15.51 -55.03
CA ALA A 288 1.59 -15.07 -54.44
C ALA A 288 0.79 -16.00 -53.52
N ALA A 289 0.86 -15.74 -52.21
CA ALA A 289 -0.32 -15.71 -51.33
C ALA A 289 -0.01 -14.98 -50.01
N GLU A 290 -0.70 -13.86 -49.85
CA GLU A 290 -0.88 -13.00 -48.68
C GLU A 290 -1.33 -13.80 -47.45
N ARG A 291 -0.52 -13.77 -46.37
CA ARG A 291 -0.94 -14.09 -44.99
C ARG A 291 -0.18 -13.21 -43.99
N GLU A 292 -0.96 -12.42 -43.26
CA GLU A 292 -0.55 -11.51 -42.19
C GLU A 292 0.13 -12.26 -41.04
N ALA A 293 1.26 -11.72 -40.58
CA ALA A 293 1.96 -12.14 -39.36
C ALA A 293 1.41 -11.37 -38.14
N PRO A 294 1.26 -11.99 -36.96
CA PRO A 294 1.03 -11.26 -35.70
C PRO A 294 2.28 -10.43 -35.33
N PRO A 295 2.14 -9.32 -34.58
CA PRO A 295 3.07 -8.20 -34.70
C PRO A 295 4.37 -8.49 -33.96
N ALA A 296 5.50 -8.41 -34.66
CA ALA A 296 6.85 -8.43 -34.10
C ALA A 296 7.05 -7.43 -32.94
N ARG A 297 6.21 -6.39 -32.85
CA ARG A 297 6.22 -5.37 -31.80
C ARG A 297 5.85 -5.90 -30.41
N GLU A 298 4.89 -6.83 -30.29
CA GLU A 298 4.48 -7.36 -28.98
C GLU A 298 5.57 -8.27 -28.38
N ALA A 299 6.27 -9.05 -29.22
CA ALA A 299 7.38 -9.88 -28.79
C ALA A 299 8.60 -9.03 -28.36
N GLU A 300 8.86 -7.94 -29.09
CA GLU A 300 9.95 -7.00 -28.79
C GLU A 300 9.65 -6.16 -27.52
N GLU A 301 8.41 -5.72 -27.32
CA GLU A 301 7.97 -5.02 -26.10
C GLU A 301 8.03 -5.93 -24.86
N ASN A 302 7.58 -7.18 -24.97
CA ASN A 302 7.69 -8.17 -23.89
C ASN A 302 9.15 -8.49 -23.54
N HIS A 303 10.03 -8.50 -24.53
CA HIS A 303 11.46 -8.70 -24.33
C HIS A 303 12.12 -7.52 -23.59
N VAL A 304 11.81 -6.29 -23.97
CA VAL A 304 12.33 -5.07 -23.31
C VAL A 304 11.81 -4.96 -21.87
N GLU A 305 10.55 -5.32 -21.61
CA GLU A 305 9.99 -5.28 -20.25
C GLU A 305 10.66 -6.30 -19.31
N ALA A 306 11.00 -7.49 -19.81
CA ALA A 306 11.78 -8.46 -19.06
C ALA A 306 13.20 -7.95 -18.74
N LEU A 307 13.85 -7.24 -19.67
CA LEU A 307 15.18 -6.66 -19.46
C LEU A 307 15.17 -5.50 -18.45
N LYS A 308 14.11 -4.69 -18.42
CA LYS A 308 13.91 -3.66 -17.37
C LYS A 308 13.83 -4.28 -15.98
N LEU A 309 13.17 -5.43 -15.85
CA LEU A 309 13.11 -6.16 -14.58
C LEU A 309 14.50 -6.66 -14.16
N VAL A 310 15.27 -7.22 -15.09
CA VAL A 310 16.66 -7.65 -14.84
C VAL A 310 17.50 -6.47 -14.34
N GLU A 311 17.40 -5.30 -14.97
CA GLU A 311 18.09 -4.08 -14.53
C GLU A 311 17.60 -3.59 -13.16
N ALA A 312 16.30 -3.67 -12.87
CA ALA A 312 15.73 -3.30 -11.57
C ALA A 312 16.24 -4.19 -10.43
N LEU A 313 16.49 -5.48 -10.71
CA LEU A 313 17.03 -6.45 -9.76
C LEU A 313 18.55 -6.28 -9.52
N LEU A 314 19.25 -5.48 -10.33
CA LEU A 314 20.65 -5.16 -10.07
C LEU A 314 20.77 -4.21 -8.87
N GLY A 315 21.38 -4.71 -7.78
CA GLY A 315 21.74 -3.88 -6.64
C GLY A 315 22.70 -2.74 -7.01
N ARG A 316 22.68 -1.64 -6.23
CA ARG A 316 23.49 -0.43 -6.50
C ARG A 316 24.98 -0.70 -6.72
N SER A 317 25.55 -1.68 -6.03
CA SER A 317 26.96 -2.07 -6.21
C SER A 317 27.25 -2.54 -7.64
N LYS A 318 26.39 -3.41 -8.17
CA LYS A 318 26.52 -4.02 -9.50
C LYS A 318 26.28 -2.99 -10.62
N LYS A 319 25.36 -2.05 -10.42
CA LYS A 319 25.15 -0.91 -11.33
C LYS A 319 26.36 0.01 -11.43
N LYS A 320 27.03 0.32 -10.31
CA LYS A 320 28.28 1.11 -10.32
C LYS A 320 29.45 0.38 -10.96
N GLU A 321 29.48 -0.93 -10.85
CA GLU A 321 30.47 -1.77 -11.49
C GLU A 321 30.29 -1.76 -13.02
N LEU A 322 29.06 -1.91 -13.49
CA LEU A 322 28.73 -1.78 -14.92
C LEU A 322 29.08 -0.39 -15.47
N GLN A 323 28.70 0.71 -14.79
CA GLN A 323 29.08 2.06 -15.21
C GLN A 323 30.60 2.27 -15.26
N ARG A 324 31.36 1.65 -14.34
CA ARG A 324 32.84 1.67 -14.38
C ARG A 324 33.33 0.96 -15.63
N LYS A 325 32.88 -0.28 -15.84
CA LYS A 325 33.31 -1.11 -16.98
C LYS A 325 32.96 -0.46 -18.32
N MET A 326 31.76 0.08 -18.46
CA MET A 326 31.36 0.80 -19.67
C MET A 326 32.17 2.07 -19.91
N ARG A 327 32.64 2.74 -18.86
CA ARG A 327 33.56 3.87 -18.99
C ARG A 327 34.96 3.43 -19.37
N ASP A 328 35.45 2.34 -18.77
CA ASP A 328 36.76 1.79 -19.07
C ASP A 328 36.83 1.29 -20.54
N LEU A 329 35.70 0.82 -21.08
CA LEU A 329 35.52 0.47 -22.50
C LEU A 329 35.28 1.68 -23.42
N GLY A 330 35.12 2.89 -22.88
CA GLY A 330 34.96 4.13 -23.65
C GLY A 330 33.52 4.47 -24.08
N PHE A 331 32.53 3.64 -23.75
CA PHE A 331 31.13 3.87 -24.10
C PHE A 331 30.41 4.85 -23.15
N TYR A 332 30.91 5.02 -21.92
CA TYR A 332 30.24 5.85 -20.90
C TYR A 332 31.15 6.97 -20.38
N SER A 333 30.66 8.22 -20.42
CA SER A 333 31.40 9.40 -19.95
C SER A 333 30.79 10.07 -18.71
N GLY A 334 29.70 9.51 -18.17
CA GLY A 334 28.97 10.07 -17.04
C GLY A 334 29.51 9.67 -15.65
N PRO A 335 28.86 10.15 -14.57
CA PRO A 335 29.20 9.81 -13.18
C PRO A 335 28.89 8.34 -12.84
N ILE A 336 29.65 7.75 -11.91
CA ILE A 336 29.41 6.39 -11.39
C ILE A 336 28.58 6.46 -10.10
N ASP A 337 27.28 6.64 -10.27
CA ASP A 337 26.32 6.93 -9.20
C ASP A 337 25.28 5.81 -8.96
N ALA A 338 25.34 4.75 -9.78
CA ALA A 338 24.37 3.66 -9.86
C ALA A 338 23.04 4.04 -10.54
N ILE A 339 22.97 5.18 -11.24
CA ILE A 339 21.76 5.67 -11.90
C ILE A 339 21.87 5.40 -13.40
N PHE A 340 21.01 4.52 -13.92
CA PHE A 340 20.95 4.23 -15.35
C PHE A 340 19.99 5.23 -16.02
N GLY A 341 20.46 6.46 -16.17
CA GLY A 341 19.75 7.54 -16.86
C GLY A 341 20.04 7.55 -18.37
N ASP A 342 19.64 8.61 -19.06
CA ASP A 342 19.76 8.68 -20.52
C ASP A 342 21.19 8.51 -21.04
N ILE A 343 22.19 9.02 -20.31
CA ILE A 343 23.61 8.86 -20.66
C ILE A 343 24.04 7.39 -20.57
N THR A 344 23.62 6.67 -19.53
CA THR A 344 23.93 5.24 -19.39
C THR A 344 23.15 4.42 -20.40
N ARG A 345 21.91 4.80 -20.71
CA ARG A 345 21.10 4.12 -21.71
C ARG A 345 21.70 4.26 -23.11
N GLN A 346 22.17 5.46 -23.46
CA GLN A 346 22.89 5.70 -24.70
C GLN A 346 24.17 4.88 -24.76
N ALA A 347 24.95 4.84 -23.67
CA ALA A 347 26.16 4.01 -23.60
C ALA A 347 25.86 2.52 -23.80
N ILE A 348 24.72 2.01 -23.31
CA ILE A 348 24.30 0.61 -23.50
C ILE A 348 23.93 0.37 -24.95
N GLN A 349 23.23 1.30 -25.59
CA GLN A 349 22.89 1.22 -27.01
C GLN A 349 24.15 1.23 -27.89
N ASP A 350 25.12 2.10 -27.57
CA ASP A 350 26.39 2.19 -28.29
C ASP A 350 27.22 0.91 -28.14
N TYR A 351 27.28 0.35 -26.92
CA TYR A 351 27.91 -0.94 -26.65
C TYR A 351 27.24 -2.09 -27.43
N GLN A 352 25.90 -2.16 -27.41
CA GLN A 352 25.13 -3.18 -28.14
C GLN A 352 25.36 -3.10 -29.64
N ALA A 353 25.40 -1.88 -30.19
CA ALA A 353 25.69 -1.64 -31.59
C ALA A 353 27.11 -2.08 -31.98
N ASP A 354 28.10 -1.86 -31.10
CA ASP A 354 29.50 -2.25 -31.34
C ASP A 354 29.68 -3.77 -31.35
N VAL A 355 29.02 -4.49 -30.44
CA VAL A 355 29.12 -5.96 -30.34
C VAL A 355 28.16 -6.72 -31.27
N GLY A 356 27.31 -6.01 -32.03
CA GLY A 356 26.37 -6.60 -32.98
C GLY A 356 25.12 -7.23 -32.36
N ASP A 357 24.79 -6.84 -31.12
CA ASP A 357 23.61 -7.31 -30.39
C ASP A 357 22.38 -6.40 -30.66
N PRO A 358 21.16 -6.87 -30.38
CA PRO A 358 19.96 -6.03 -30.45
C PRO A 358 20.08 -4.77 -29.58
N VAL A 359 19.85 -3.60 -30.18
CA VAL A 359 19.98 -2.27 -29.53
C VAL A 359 18.72 -1.97 -28.72
N THR A 360 18.55 -2.69 -27.61
CA THR A 360 17.41 -2.52 -26.70
C THR A 360 17.61 -1.38 -25.71
N GLY A 361 18.87 -0.96 -25.49
CA GLY A 361 19.24 -0.02 -24.43
C GLY A 361 19.18 -0.61 -23.01
N TYR A 362 18.94 -1.92 -22.89
CA TYR A 362 18.94 -2.65 -21.63
C TYR A 362 19.85 -3.87 -21.73
N LEU A 363 20.76 -4.05 -20.77
CA LEU A 363 21.70 -5.15 -20.79
C LEU A 363 21.01 -6.49 -20.49
N THR A 364 21.29 -7.50 -21.29
CA THR A 364 20.89 -8.89 -21.02
C THR A 364 21.73 -9.48 -19.88
N PRO A 365 21.26 -10.57 -19.23
CA PRO A 365 22.07 -11.27 -18.22
C PRO A 365 23.47 -11.68 -18.73
N ASN A 366 23.56 -12.09 -20.00
CA ASN A 366 24.83 -12.49 -20.62
C ASN A 366 25.74 -11.28 -20.83
N GLN A 367 25.20 -10.13 -21.26
CA GLN A 367 25.96 -8.89 -21.41
C GLN A 367 26.45 -8.35 -20.05
N ILE A 368 25.61 -8.41 -19.01
CA ILE A 368 25.99 -8.05 -17.64
C ILE A 368 27.16 -8.92 -17.16
N GLN A 369 27.07 -10.23 -17.39
CA GLN A 369 28.11 -11.17 -17.01
C GLN A 369 29.42 -10.89 -17.77
N ALA A 370 29.35 -10.71 -19.09
CA ALA A 370 30.49 -10.42 -19.94
C ALA A 370 31.22 -9.12 -19.53
N LEU A 371 30.47 -8.07 -19.18
CA LEU A 371 31.03 -6.79 -18.74
C LEU A 371 31.67 -6.85 -17.35
N ILE A 372 31.23 -7.76 -16.48
CA ILE A 372 31.74 -7.89 -15.11
C ILE A 372 32.94 -8.85 -15.05
N GLU A 373 32.95 -9.91 -15.84
CA GLU A 373 33.97 -10.96 -15.82
C GLU A 373 35.11 -10.78 -16.83
N GLY A 374 34.89 -10.02 -17.90
CA GLY A 374 35.94 -9.57 -18.83
C GLY A 374 36.58 -8.28 -18.34
#